data_AF-A0A147JB95-F1
#
_entry.id   AF-A0A147JB95-F1
#
_cell.length_a   1.000
_cell.length_b   1.000
_cell.length_c   1.000
_cell.angle_alpha   90.00
_cell.angle_beta   90.00
_cell.angle_gamma   90.00
#
_symmetry.space_group_name_H-M   'P 1'
#
loop_
_entity.id
_entity.type
_entity.pdbx_description
1 polymer ?
#
loop_
_entity_poly.entity_id
_entity_poly.type
_entity_poly.pdbx_seq_one_letter_code
_entity_poly.pdbx_strand_id
1 'polypeptide(L)' 'MLAVSAVFVVILSALAYRANIRFRKESRLPMQWGITGAVNWSAPRSVALAFIPILAIGVLGFQVFMAMNVPARAGQ' A
#
# COMPACT_ATOMS: atom_id res chain seq x y z
N MET A 1 10.67 4.38 14.18
CA MET A 1 10.25 3.74 12.91
C MET A 1 9.03 2.84 13.08
N LEU A 2 9.05 1.85 13.97
CA LEU A 2 7.97 0.85 14.11
C LEU A 2 6.57 1.46 14.33
N ALA A 3 6.43 2.42 15.25
CA ALA A 3 5.14 3.10 15.50
C ALA A 3 4.63 3.88 14.28
N VAL A 4 5.51 4.60 13.58
CA VAL A 4 5.16 5.37 12.37
C VAL A 4 4.73 4.42 11.26
N SER A 5 5.48 3.35 11.03
CA SER A 5 5.16 2.31 10.05
C SER A 5 3.80 1.65 10.33
N ALA A 6 3.53 1.33 11.59
CA ALA A 6 2.25 0.74 12.00
C ALA A 6 1.07 1.69 11.75
N VAL A 7 1.21 2.98 12.08
CA VAL A 7 0.18 4.00 11.83
C VAL A 7 -0.11 4.10 10.32
N PHE A 8 0.92 4.15 9.48
CA PHE A 8 0.74 4.20 8.03
C PHE A 8 0.02 2.97 7.48
N VAL A 9 0.39 1.77 7.93
CA VAL A 9 -0.29 0.53 7.52
C VAL A 9 -1.76 0.54 7.90
N VAL A 10 -2.09 0.99 9.13
CA VAL A 10 -3.48 1.09 9.60
C VAL A 10 -4.27 2.09 8.76
N ILE A 11 -3.71 3.28 8.50
CA ILE A 11 -4.36 4.32 7.69
C ILE A 11 -4.61 3.81 6.27
N LEU A 12 -3.61 3.22 5.61
CA LEU A 12 -3.73 2.70 4.25
C LEU A 12 -4.74 1.56 4.16
N SER A 13 -4.75 0.67 5.15
CA SER A 13 -5.73 -0.42 5.25
C SER A 13 -7.15 0.10 5.45
N ALA A 14 -7.32 1.12 6.31
CA ALA A 14 -8.61 1.77 6.54
C ALA A 14 -9.09 2.50 5.28
N LEU A 15 -8.21 3.17 4.54
CA LEU A 15 -8.53 3.83 3.28
C LEU A 15 -8.93 2.81 2.21
N ALA A 16 -8.18 1.71 2.09
CA ALA A 16 -8.50 0.61 1.19
C ALA A 16 -9.85 -0.02 1.53
N TYR A 17 -10.17 -0.19 2.82
CA TYR A 17 -11.46 -0.69 3.27
C TYR A 17 -12.62 0.28 3.00
N ARG A 18 -12.38 1.59 3.13
CA ARG A 18 -13.36 2.66 2.82
C ARG A 18 -13.59 2.86 1.32
N ALA A 19 -12.60 2.54 0.49
CA ALA A 19 -12.67 2.55 -0.97
C ALA A 19 -13.28 1.24 -1.52
N ASN A 20 -12.99 0.10 -0.89
CA ASN A 20 -13.97 -1.00 -0.80
C ASN A 20 -15.26 -0.42 -0.19
N ILE A 21 -16.44 -1.01 -0.09
CA ILE A 21 -17.65 -0.23 0.34
C ILE A 21 -18.04 0.91 -0.62
N ARG A 22 -17.26 2.00 -0.79
CA ARG A 22 -17.61 3.13 -1.68
C ARG A 22 -17.74 2.69 -3.13
N PHE A 23 -16.77 1.92 -3.64
CA PHE A 23 -16.82 1.38 -5.00
C PHE A 23 -17.56 0.03 -5.05
N ARG A 24 -18.60 -0.18 -4.22
CA ARG A 24 -19.34 -1.46 -4.19
C ARG A 24 -19.95 -1.88 -5.51
N LYS A 25 -20.30 -0.90 -6.34
CA LYS A 25 -20.99 -1.08 -7.62
C LYS A 25 -20.03 -1.42 -8.77
N GLU A 26 -18.75 -1.09 -8.65
CA GLU A 26 -17.72 -1.41 -9.65
C GLU A 26 -17.01 -2.73 -9.28
N SER A 27 -17.21 -3.75 -10.10
CA SER A 27 -16.60 -5.08 -9.95
C SER A 27 -15.12 -5.10 -10.35
N ARG A 28 -14.70 -4.19 -11.24
CA ARG A 28 -13.32 -4.01 -11.69
C ARG A 28 -12.94 -2.54 -11.56
N LEU A 29 -11.80 -2.26 -10.94
CA LEU A 29 -11.29 -0.89 -10.87
C LEU A 29 -10.27 -0.66 -11.99
N PRO A 30 -10.42 0.42 -12.77
CA PRO A 30 -9.39 0.85 -13.70
C PRO A 30 -8.17 1.30 -12.89
N MET A 31 -7.02 0.68 -13.13
CA MET A 31 -5.75 1.11 -12.58
C MET A 31 -4.95 1.78 -13.69
N GLN A 32 -4.96 3.10 -13.65
CA GLN A 32 -4.19 3.93 -14.56
C GLN A 32 -2.75 4.07 -14.03
N TRP A 33 -1.82 3.36 -14.64
CA TRP A 33 -0.37 3.44 -14.35
C TRP A 33 0.42 4.14 -15.46
N GLY A 34 -0.22 4.45 -16.59
CA GLY A 34 0.38 5.08 -17.76
C GLY A 34 0.34 6.60 -17.69
N ILE A 35 1.37 7.25 -18.26
CA ILE A 35 1.51 8.70 -18.38
C ILE A 35 0.54 9.28 -19.43
N THR A 36 0.04 8.42 -20.33
CA THR A 36 -0.86 8.75 -21.43
C THR A 36 -2.33 8.97 -21.01
N GLY A 37 -2.67 8.85 -19.73
CA GLY A 37 -4.06 9.02 -19.27
C GLY A 37 -4.96 7.80 -19.51
N ALA A 38 -4.51 6.82 -20.28
CA ALA A 38 -5.27 5.64 -20.61
C ALA A 38 -5.27 4.62 -19.46
N VAL A 39 -6.42 3.97 -19.27
CA VAL A 39 -6.55 2.83 -18.36
C VAL A 39 -5.84 1.63 -18.98
N ASN A 40 -4.60 1.40 -18.58
CA ASN A 40 -3.79 0.31 -19.13
C ASN A 40 -4.09 -1.06 -18.48
N TRP A 41 -4.66 -1.08 -17.28
CA TRP A 41 -4.97 -2.34 -16.59
C TRP A 41 -6.21 -2.22 -15.70
N SER A 42 -7.11 -3.20 -15.75
CA SER A 42 -8.27 -3.28 -14.88
C SER A 42 -8.15 -4.51 -13.98
N ALA A 43 -8.08 -4.30 -12.66
CA ALA A 43 -7.95 -5.38 -11.69
C ALA A 43 -9.27 -5.63 -10.93
N PRO A 44 -9.52 -6.87 -10.46
CA PRO A 44 -10.62 -7.14 -9.54
C PRO A 44 -10.48 -6.23 -8.31
N ARG A 45 -11.59 -5.66 -7.86
CA ARG A 45 -11.58 -4.63 -6.81
C ARG A 45 -10.80 -5.01 -5.54
N SER A 46 -10.94 -6.26 -5.09
CA SER A 46 -10.22 -6.77 -3.92
C SER A 46 -8.70 -6.72 -4.12
N VAL A 47 -8.22 -7.08 -5.31
CA VAL A 47 -6.79 -7.07 -5.66
C VAL A 47 -6.29 -5.64 -5.77
N ALA A 48 -7.05 -4.77 -6.46
CA ALA A 48 -6.71 -3.36 -6.64
C ALA A 48 -6.54 -2.63 -5.30
N LEU A 49 -7.45 -2.87 -4.36
CA LEU A 49 -7.45 -2.20 -3.06
C LEU A 49 -6.49 -2.84 -2.06
N ALA A 50 -6.24 -4.15 -2.15
CA ALA A 50 -5.27 -4.82 -1.29
C ALA A 50 -3.82 -4.57 -1.73
N PHE A 51 -3.58 -4.19 -3.00
CA PHE A 51 -2.24 -4.00 -3.55
C PHE A 51 -1.41 -2.99 -2.74
N ILE A 52 -1.95 -1.80 -2.47
CA ILE A 52 -1.26 -0.74 -1.72
C ILE A 52 -0.97 -1.14 -0.26
N PRO A 53 -1.94 -1.62 0.54
CA PRO A 53 -1.65 -2.03 1.92
C PRO A 53 -0.70 -3.23 1.99
N ILE A 54 -0.77 -4.20 1.06
CA ILE A 54 0.19 -5.32 0.99
C ILE A 54 1.61 -4.79 0.70
N LEU A 55 1.76 -3.90 -0.28
CA LEU A 55 3.04 -3.27 -0.56
C LEU A 55 3.56 -2.47 0.62
N ALA A 56 2.70 -1.71 1.29
CA ALA A 56 3.08 -0.95 2.47
C ALA A 56 3.57 -1.85 3.61
N ILE A 57 2.87 -2.97 3.89
CA ILE A 57 3.31 -3.95 4.89
C ILE A 57 4.67 -4.53 4.50
N GLY A 58 4.86 -4.92 3.23
CA GLY A 58 6.12 -5.48 2.76
C GLY A 58 7.29 -4.50 2.87
N VAL A 59 7.13 -3.28 2.33
CA VAL A 59 8.19 -2.27 2.30
C VAL A 59 8.47 -1.74 3.71
N LEU A 60 7.45 -1.32 4.47
CA LEU A 60 7.64 -0.76 5.80
C LEU A 60 8.09 -1.84 6.80
N GLY A 61 7.54 -3.06 6.69
CA GLY A 61 7.97 -4.20 7.50
C GLY A 61 9.43 -4.56 7.24
N PHE A 62 9.84 -4.57 5.97
CA PHE A 62 11.25 -4.76 5.59
C PHE A 62 12.15 -3.64 6.12
N GLN A 63 11.70 -2.38 6.04
CA GLN A 63 12.44 -1.23 6.56
C GLN A 63 12.63 -1.31 8.08
N VAL A 64 11.58 -1.67 8.82
CA VAL A 64 11.63 -1.93 10.26
C VAL A 64 12.59 -3.10 10.57
N PHE A 65 12.49 -4.19 9.81
CA PHE A 65 13.37 -5.34 9.97
C PHE A 65 14.84 -4.96 9.79
N MET A 66 15.16 -4.25 8.72
CA MET A 66 16.53 -3.75 8.49
C MET A 66 16.98 -2.79 9.58
N ALA A 67 16.12 -1.87 10.02
CA ALA A 67 16.46 -0.93 11.09
C ALA A 67 16.76 -1.61 12.44
N MET A 68 16.18 -2.79 12.71
CA MET A 68 16.47 -3.57 13.92
C MET A 68 17.71 -4.46 13.79
N ASN A 69 18.06 -4.89 12.58
CA ASN A 69 19.13 -5.86 12.35
C ASN A 69 20.43 -5.23 11.82
N VAL A 70 20.38 -4.02 11.29
CA VAL A 70 21.55 -3.30 10.77
C VAL A 70 21.97 -2.26 11.82
N PRO A 71 23.17 -2.40 12.42
CA PRO A 71 23.66 -1.40 13.36
C PRO A 71 23.82 -0.05 12.66
N ALA A 72 23.39 1.01 13.32
CA ALA A 72 23.54 2.37 12.81
C ALA A 72 25.02 2.63 12.53
N ARG A 73 25.34 2.98 11.28
CA ARG A 73 26.71 3.31 10.90
C ARG A 73 27.06 4.64 11.59
N ALA A 74 28.20 4.68 12.28
CA ALA A 74 28.66 5.90 12.95
C ALA A 74 28.70 7.07 11.95
N GLY A 75 27.88 8.09 12.19
CA GLY A 75 27.71 9.26 11.31
C GLY A 75 26.29 9.48 10.75
N GLN A 76 25.29 8.68 11.15
CA GLN A 76 23.87 8.94 10.90
C GLN A 76 23.14 9.46 12.14
#